data_AF-A0A835WWQ5-F1
#
_entry.id   AF-A0A835WWQ5-F1
#
_cell.length_a   1.000
_cell.length_b   1.000
_cell.length_c   1.000
_cell.angle_alpha   90.00
_cell.angle_beta   90.00
_cell.angle_gamma   90.00
#
_symmetry.space_group_name_H-M   'P 1'
#
loop_
_entity.id
_entity.type
_entity.pdbx_description
1 polymer ?
#
loop_
_entity_poly.entity_id
_entity_poly.type
_entity_poly.pdbx_seq_one_letter_code
_entity_poly.pdbx_strand_id
1 'polypeptide(L)'
;MQNLSQLMQQSFLSINKLSEKPYITIIGYPNATKKQVLLRIAQMKKLGINSVSFQGDLKLGSISILGKGYVGIVVLAKRQNKIVAVKIRRSDSQRKEMNRE
;
A
#
# COMPACT_ATOMS: atom_id res chain seq x y z
N MET A 1 11.86 -3.67 32.13
CA MET A 1 12.01 -3.11 30.77
C MET A 1 10.91 -3.69 29.91
N GLN A 2 9.88 -2.91 29.58
CA GLN A 2 8.76 -3.37 28.77
C GLN A 2 9.29 -3.74 27.37
N ASN A 3 8.87 -4.91 26.90
CA ASN A 3 9.31 -5.48 25.63
C ASN A 3 8.82 -4.57 24.49
N LEU A 4 9.70 -3.69 23.96
CA LEU A 4 9.40 -2.78 22.84
C LEU A 4 8.88 -3.53 21.60
N SER A 5 9.11 -4.84 21.51
CA SER A 5 8.62 -5.74 20.47
C SER A 5 7.08 -5.83 20.41
N GLN A 6 6.36 -5.47 21.48
CA GLN A 6 4.90 -5.44 21.52
C GLN A 6 4.28 -4.08 21.11
N LEU A 7 5.07 -3.01 21.04
CA LEU A 7 4.58 -1.63 20.82
C LEU A 7 4.42 -1.24 19.33
N MET A 8 5.04 -1.98 18.42
CA MET A 8 4.76 -1.86 16.98
C MET A 8 3.83 -2.99 16.55
N GLN A 9 2.61 -2.97 17.08
CA GLN A 9 1.52 -3.71 16.46
C GLN A 9 1.37 -3.11 15.06
N GLN A 10 1.91 -3.78 14.05
CA GLN A 10 1.79 -3.37 12.65
C GLN A 10 0.29 -3.26 12.38
N SER A 11 -0.25 -2.04 12.42
CA SER A 11 -1.68 -1.85 12.34
C SER A 11 -2.07 -2.07 10.89
N PHE A 12 -2.64 -3.25 10.63
CA PHE A 12 -3.10 -3.65 9.32
C PHE A 12 -4.49 -3.06 9.09
N LEU A 13 -4.55 -2.04 8.24
CA LEU A 13 -5.80 -1.42 7.82
C LEU A 13 -6.51 -2.32 6.82
N SER A 14 -7.78 -2.63 7.09
CA SER A 14 -8.62 -3.41 6.17
C SER A 14 -8.64 -2.81 4.76
N ILE A 15 -8.55 -3.66 3.75
CA ILE A 15 -8.55 -3.29 2.33
C ILE A 15 -9.73 -2.39 1.91
N ASN A 16 -10.86 -2.51 2.59
CA ASN A 16 -12.05 -1.70 2.29
C ASN A 16 -11.86 -0.21 2.67
N LYS A 17 -11.07 0.08 3.71
CA LYS A 17 -10.77 1.44 4.17
C LYS A 17 -9.72 2.15 3.31
N LEU A 18 -9.07 1.45 2.39
CA LEU A 18 -8.03 2.04 1.52
C LEU A 18 -8.57 3.05 0.51
N SER A 19 -9.89 3.06 0.28
CA SER A 19 -10.55 4.06 -0.58
C SER A 19 -10.83 5.39 0.12
N GLU A 20 -10.54 5.48 1.42
CA GLU A 20 -10.80 6.66 2.25
C GLU A 20 -9.52 7.50 2.42
N LYS A 21 -9.69 8.78 2.78
CA LYS A 21 -8.56 9.62 3.17
C LYS A 21 -8.02 9.19 4.55
N PRO A 22 -6.71 9.29 4.79
CA PRO A 22 -5.69 9.78 3.85
C PRO A 22 -5.16 8.70 2.87
N TYR A 23 -5.49 7.42 3.09
CA TYR A 23 -4.89 6.25 2.43
C TYR A 23 -5.08 6.17 0.92
N ILE A 24 -6.19 6.72 0.42
CA ILE A 24 -6.47 6.85 -1.02
C ILE A 24 -5.32 7.52 -1.78
N THR A 25 -4.56 8.42 -1.15
CA THR A 25 -3.43 9.11 -1.77
C THR A 25 -2.26 8.18 -2.07
N ILE A 26 -2.08 7.12 -1.28
CA ILE A 26 -1.02 6.12 -1.49
C ILE A 26 -1.44 5.12 -2.57
N ILE A 27 -2.67 4.59 -2.48
CA ILE A 27 -3.19 3.65 -3.50
C ILE A 27 -3.33 4.33 -4.86
N GLY A 28 -3.66 5.62 -4.83
CA GLY A 28 -3.84 6.47 -6.00
C GLY A 28 -2.58 7.20 -6.46
N TYR A 29 -1.41 6.97 -5.86
CA TYR A 29 -0.29 7.89 -6.05
C TYR A 29 0.15 8.05 -7.53
N PRO A 30 0.52 9.27 -8.00
CA PRO A 30 0.27 10.53 -7.30
C PRO A 30 -1.17 11.04 -7.46
N ASN A 31 -1.80 10.83 -8.62
CA ASN A 31 -3.01 11.58 -9.03
C ASN A 31 -4.08 10.68 -9.67
N ALA A 32 -4.23 9.44 -9.21
CA ALA A 32 -5.22 8.52 -9.76
C ALA A 32 -6.65 8.95 -9.43
N THR A 33 -7.56 8.67 -10.37
CA THR A 33 -8.99 8.86 -10.15
C THR A 33 -9.53 7.84 -9.13
N LYS A 34 -10.68 8.16 -8.51
CA LYS A 34 -11.37 7.21 -7.61
C LYS A 34 -11.65 5.86 -8.29
N LYS A 35 -12.00 5.87 -9.59
CA LYS A 35 -12.19 4.64 -10.38
C LYS A 35 -10.91 3.81 -10.44
N GLN A 36 -9.76 4.43 -10.74
CA GLN A 36 -8.48 3.73 -10.79
C GLN A 36 -8.06 3.16 -9.43
N VAL A 37 -8.33 3.89 -8.33
CA VAL A 37 -8.11 3.38 -6.96
C VAL A 37 -8.94 2.13 -6.70
N LEU A 38 -10.25 2.17 -7.01
CA LEU A 38 -11.13 1.02 -6.80
C LEU A 38 -10.70 -0.21 -7.61
N LEU A 39 -10.23 0.00 -8.85
CA LEU A 39 -9.65 -1.09 -9.66
C LEU A 39 -8.40 -1.70 -9.02
N ARG A 40 -7.50 -0.87 -8.47
CA ARG A 40 -6.32 -1.36 -7.73
C ARG A 40 -6.71 -2.14 -6.48
N ILE A 41 -7.68 -1.65 -5.70
CA ILE A 41 -8.20 -2.36 -4.53
C ILE A 41 -8.79 -3.72 -4.94
N ALA A 42 -9.54 -3.77 -6.04
CA ALA A 42 -10.07 -5.03 -6.57
C ALA A 42 -8.95 -5.98 -7.01
N GLN A 43 -7.88 -5.48 -7.65
CA GLN A 43 -6.71 -6.27 -8.01
C GLN A 43 -6.01 -6.83 -6.76
N MET A 44 -5.81 -6.01 -5.72
CA MET A 44 -5.23 -6.45 -4.45
C MET A 44 -6.07 -7.58 -3.80
N LYS A 45 -7.40 -7.44 -3.79
CA LYS A 45 -8.31 -8.50 -3.34
C LYS A 45 -8.13 -9.80 -4.13
N LYS A 46 -8.06 -9.72 -5.47
CA LYS A 46 -7.80 -10.88 -6.34
C LYS A 46 -6.46 -11.56 -6.07
N LEU A 47 -5.45 -10.79 -5.66
CA LEU A 47 -4.14 -11.31 -5.24
C LEU A 47 -4.15 -11.92 -3.82
N GLY A 48 -5.28 -11.89 -3.11
CA GLY A 48 -5.42 -12.43 -1.75
C GLY A 48 -4.95 -11.48 -0.65
N ILE A 49 -4.76 -10.20 -0.97
CA ILE A 49 -4.43 -9.16 0.02
C ILE A 49 -5.72 -8.73 0.71
N ASN A 50 -5.73 -8.75 2.04
CA ASN A 50 -6.91 -8.37 2.84
C ASN A 50 -6.70 -7.07 3.65
N SER A 51 -5.45 -6.65 3.86
CA SER A 51 -5.13 -5.47 4.65
C SER A 51 -3.72 -4.96 4.32
N VAL A 52 -3.48 -3.67 4.58
CA VAL A 52 -2.23 -2.95 4.30
C VAL A 52 -1.78 -2.24 5.57
N SER A 53 -0.48 -2.24 5.84
CA SER A 53 0.10 -1.43 6.90
C SER A 53 0.91 -0.27 6.30
N PHE A 54 0.65 0.92 6.82
CA PHE A 54 1.32 2.16 6.44
C PHE A 54 2.42 2.48 7.46
N GLN A 55 3.57 1.86 7.24
CA GLN A 55 4.76 1.97 8.08
C GLN A 55 6.01 2.06 7.22
N GLY A 56 7.14 2.36 7.86
CA GLY A 56 8.43 2.57 7.22
C GLY A 56 8.93 4.00 7.40
N ASP A 57 10.17 4.21 7.01
CA ASP A 57 10.90 5.45 7.31
C ASP A 57 10.57 6.58 6.33
N LEU A 58 10.00 6.24 5.17
CA LEU A 58 9.64 7.23 4.16
C LEU A 58 8.21 7.76 4.38
N LYS A 59 8.06 9.08 4.46
CA LYS A 59 6.75 9.74 4.58
C LYS A 59 6.28 10.34 3.25
N LEU A 60 5.00 10.12 2.95
CA LEU A 60 4.24 10.86 1.94
C LEU A 60 3.09 11.59 2.64
N GLY A 61 3.27 12.88 2.88
CA GLY A 61 2.39 13.65 3.75
C GLY A 61 2.43 13.10 5.18
N SER A 62 1.27 12.72 5.72
CA SER A 62 1.15 12.12 7.06
C SER A 62 1.27 10.58 7.06
N ILE A 63 1.45 9.94 5.91
CA ILE A 63 1.45 8.47 5.80
C ILE A 63 2.88 7.94 5.61
N SER A 64 3.27 6.98 6.43
CA SER A 64 4.51 6.22 6.28
C SER A 64 4.37 5.07 5.28
N ILE A 65 5.40 4.86 4.47
CA ILE A 65 5.52 3.80 3.46
C ILE A 65 6.90 3.16 3.53
N LEU A 66 7.03 1.94 3.00
CA LEU A 66 8.33 1.25 2.95
C LEU A 66 9.27 1.86 1.94
N GLY A 67 8.75 2.36 0.81
CA GLY A 67 9.58 2.94 -0.22
C GLY A 67 8.80 3.55 -1.36
N LYS A 68 9.43 4.48 -2.07
CA LYS A 68 8.93 5.11 -3.29
C LYS A 68 10.03 5.01 -4.33
N GLY A 69 9.69 4.47 -5.49
CA GLY A 69 10.57 4.42 -6.64
C GLY A 69 10.02 5.20 -7.82
N TYR A 70 10.74 5.11 -8.93
CA TYR A 70 10.32 5.68 -10.21
C TYR A 70 8.98 5.12 -10.70
N VAL A 71 8.73 3.81 -10.50
CA VAL A 71 7.56 3.10 -11.05
C VAL A 71 6.43 2.93 -10.04
N GLY A 72 6.71 2.96 -8.72
CA GLY A 72 5.75 2.50 -7.71
C GLY A 72 5.97 3.04 -6.30
N ILE A 73 4.95 2.84 -5.47
CA ILE A 73 4.99 2.96 -4.00
C ILE A 73 4.99 1.57 -3.39
N VAL A 74 5.75 1.35 -2.33
CA VAL A 74 5.86 0.07 -1.63
C VAL A 74 5.27 0.18 -0.23
N VAL A 75 4.37 -0.75 0.12
CA VAL A 75 3.72 -0.85 1.44
C VAL A 75 3.78 -2.29 1.94
N LEU A 76 3.61 -2.51 3.23
CA LEU A 76 3.35 -3.86 3.75
C LEU A 76 1.89 -4.24 3.56
N ALA A 77 1.64 -5.50 3.28
CA ALA A 77 0.29 -6.03 3.20
C ALA A 77 0.22 -7.45 3.77
N LYS A 78 -0.96 -7.81 4.27
CA LYS A 78 -1.25 -9.17 4.69
C LYS A 78 -1.91 -9.91 3.53
N ARG A 79 -1.23 -10.96 3.07
CA ARG A 79 -1.72 -11.89 2.05
C ARG A 79 -1.90 -13.25 2.72
N GLN A 80 -3.16 -13.65 2.96
CA GLN A 80 -3.48 -14.83 3.75
C GLN A 80 -2.77 -14.79 5.13
N ASN A 81 -1.85 -15.72 5.38
CA ASN A 81 -1.09 -15.84 6.63
C ASN A 81 0.34 -15.26 6.53
N LYS A 82 0.67 -14.57 5.44
CA LYS A 82 1.99 -13.99 5.20
C LYS A 82 1.93 -12.47 5.15
N ILE A 83 2.97 -11.84 5.66
CA ILE A 83 3.23 -10.41 5.48
C ILE A 83 4.14 -10.28 4.27
N VAL A 84 3.75 -9.45 3.31
CA VAL A 84 4.45 -9.24 2.04
C VAL A 84 4.61 -7.76 1.76
N ALA A 85 5.64 -7.38 1.01
CA ALA A 85 5.71 -6.06 0.41
C ALA A 85 4.87 -6.04 -0.86
N VAL A 86 4.04 -5.00 -1.02
CA VAL A 86 3.23 -4.78 -2.23
C VAL A 86 3.70 -3.51 -2.89
N LYS A 87 4.09 -3.63 -4.16
CA LYS A 87 4.45 -2.49 -5.00
C LYS A 87 3.24 -2.05 -5.81
N ILE A 88 2.74 -0.87 -5.50
CA ILE A 88 1.62 -0.21 -6.15
C ILE A 88 2.16 0.66 -7.27
N ARG A 89 1.84 0.34 -8.52
CA ARG A 89 2.24 1.14 -9.68
C ARG A 89 1.69 2.56 -9.58
N ARG A 90 2.54 3.56 -9.79
CA ARG A 90 2.12 4.96 -9.85
C ARG A 90 1.20 5.22 -11.04
N SER A 91 0.25 6.15 -10.91
CA SER A 91 -0.66 6.52 -12.02
C SER A 91 0.03 7.23 -13.18
N ASP A 92 1.17 7.86 -12.94
CA ASP A 92 1.97 8.60 -13.92
C ASP A 92 3.14 7.78 -14.49
N SER A 93 3.22 6.49 -14.15
CA SER A 93 4.27 5.62 -14.70
C SER A 93 4.06 5.39 -16.20
N GLN A 94 5.10 5.64 -17.00
CA GLN A 94 5.11 5.35 -18.44
C GLN A 94 5.02 3.85 -18.74
N ARG A 95 5.29 2.98 -17.76
CA ARG A 95 5.14 1.53 -17.91
C ARG A 95 3.68 1.13 -17.78
N LYS A 96 3.17 0.35 -18.73
CA LYS A 96 1.78 -0.16 -18.72
C LYS A 96 1.55 -1.21 -17.61
N GLU A 97 2.52 -2.09 -17.37
CA GLU A 97 2.40 -3.25 -16.48
C GLU A 97 3.61 -3.40 -15.53
N MET A 98 3.49 -4.31 -14.55
CA MET A 98 4.51 -4.60 -13.53
C MET A 98 5.23 -5.95 -13.72
N ASN A 99 5.01 -6.65 -14.84
CA ASN A 99 5.39 -8.07 -15.05
C ASN A 99 6.90 -8.39 -15.01
N ARG A 100 7.78 -7.40 -14.82
CA ARG A 100 9.25 -7.59 -14.79
C ARG A 100 9.85 -7.43 -13.38
N GLU A 101 9.01 -7.44 -12.35
CA GLU A 101 9.37 -7.25 -10.92
C GLU A 101 8.59 -8.24 -10.05
#